data_AF-A0A929FHU0-F1
#
_entry.id   AF-A0A929FHU0-F1
#
_cell.length_a   1.000
_cell.length_b   1.000
_cell.length_c   1.000
_cell.angle_alpha   90.00
_cell.angle_beta   90.00
_cell.angle_gamma   90.00
#
_symmetry.space_group_name_H-M   'P 1'
#
loop_
_entity.id
_entity.type
_entity.pdbx_description
1 polymer ?
#
loop_
_entity_poly.entity_id
_entity_poly.type
_entity_poly.pdbx_seq_one_letter_code
_entity_poly.pdbx_strand_id
1 'polypeptide(L)' 'MPSIEDWQQVDICDLSCFSTGSFDHLVAYGGPFSYVLENRDVALRESLRVIKPNVILTQLT' A
#
# COMPACT_ATOMS: atom_id res chain seq x y z
N MET A 1 11.61 -20.46 -4.95
CA MET A 1 10.44 -19.94 -5.71
C MET A 1 9.82 -18.87 -4.82
N PRO A 2 9.52 -17.65 -5.30
CA PRO A 2 8.80 -16.70 -4.47
C PRO A 2 7.43 -17.33 -4.15
N SER A 3 7.18 -17.56 -2.87
CA SER A 3 5.92 -18.09 -2.34
C SER A 3 5.22 -16.98 -1.57
N ILE A 4 3.90 -16.93 -1.67
CA ILE A 4 3.09 -16.05 -0.84
C ILE A 4 3.15 -16.59 0.59
N GLU A 5 3.64 -15.77 1.52
CA GLU A 5 3.71 -16.12 2.94
C GLU A 5 2.38 -15.85 3.66
N ASP A 6 1.66 -14.81 3.25
CA ASP A 6 0.37 -14.42 3.81
C ASP A 6 -0.49 -13.64 2.80
N TRP A 7 -1.81 -13.65 2.98
CA TRP A 7 -2.76 -12.86 2.22
C TRP A 7 -3.88 -12.34 3.12
N GLN A 8 -4.11 -11.04 3.06
CA GLN A 8 -5.17 -10.38 3.83
C GLN A 8 -5.90 -9.35 2.97
N GLN A 9 -7.23 -9.35 3.06
CA GLN A 9 -8.06 -8.30 2.48
C GLN A 9 -8.16 -7.12 3.47
N VAL A 10 -7.85 -5.92 3.00
CA VAL A 10 -7.84 -4.67 3.78
C VAL A 10 -8.41 -3.52 2.96
N ASP A 11 -8.79 -2.43 3.62
CA ASP A 11 -9.12 -1.16 2.97
C ASP A 11 -7.81 -0.37 2.76
N ILE A 12 -7.52 0.04 1.53
CA ILE A 12 -6.34 0.86 1.23
C ILE A 12 -6.40 2.26 1.90
N CYS A 13 -7.59 2.71 2.29
CA CYS A 13 -7.80 3.93 3.05
C CYS A 13 -7.64 3.74 4.57
N ASP A 14 -7.54 2.49 5.05
CA ASP A 14 -7.31 2.14 6.46
C ASP A 14 -6.39 0.93 6.57
N LEU A 15 -5.08 1.20 6.65
CA LEU A 15 -4.05 0.20 6.85
C LEU A 15 -3.62 0.10 8.32
N SER A 16 -4.50 0.48 9.26
CA SER A 16 -4.19 0.54 10.70
C SER A 16 -3.81 -0.81 11.31
N CYS A 17 -4.19 -1.92 10.67
CA CYS A 17 -3.74 -3.26 11.05
C CYS A 17 -2.22 -3.48 10.86
N PHE A 18 -1.56 -2.65 10.04
CA PHE A 18 -0.11 -2.66 9.85
C PHE A 18 0.57 -1.50 10.58
N SER A 19 1.73 -1.79 11.19
CA SER A 19 2.53 -0.77 11.84
C SER A 19 3.22 0.15 10.84
N THR A 20 3.63 1.33 11.29
CA THR A 20 4.41 2.25 10.46
C THR A 20 5.74 1.61 10.08
N GLY A 21 6.12 1.65 8.80
CA GLY A 21 7.38 1.10 8.31
C GLY A 21 7.49 -0.44 8.38
N SER A 22 6.38 -1.17 8.39
CA SER A 22 6.39 -2.65 8.35
C SER A 22 7.00 -3.21 7.06
N PHE A 23 6.90 -2.50 5.94
CA PHE A 23 7.28 -3.03 4.62
C PHE A 23 8.46 -2.28 4.00
N ASP A 24 9.25 -2.99 3.21
CA ASP A 24 10.35 -2.41 2.43
C ASP A 24 9.89 -1.91 1.05
N HIS A 25 8.82 -2.50 0.50
CA HIS A 25 8.28 -2.14 -0.81
C HIS A 25 6.76 -2.27 -0.84
N LEU A 26 6.10 -1.38 -1.59
CA LEU A 26 4.67 -1.47 -1.91
C LEU A 26 4.51 -1.46 -3.43
N VAL A 27 3.76 -2.45 -3.93
CA VAL A 27 3.45 -2.57 -5.35
C VAL A 27 1.94 -2.49 -5.54
N ALA A 28 1.52 -1.49 -6.32
CA ALA A 28 0.12 -1.22 -6.62
C ALA A 28 -0.17 -1.58 -8.09
N TYR A 29 -0.85 -2.71 -8.32
CA TYR A 29 -1.19 -3.20 -9.66
C TYR A 29 -2.58 -2.74 -10.11
N GLY A 30 -2.71 -2.33 -11.37
CA GLY A 30 -4.00 -1.98 -11.98
C GLY A 30 -4.53 -0.61 -11.54
N GLY A 31 -3.66 0.28 -11.07
CA GLY A 31 -4.04 1.63 -10.64
C GLY A 31 -5.04 1.70 -9.48
N PRO A 32 -4.81 1.01 -8.34
CA PRO A 32 -5.78 0.94 -7.24
C PRO A 32 -6.11 2.32 -6.64
N PHE A 33 -5.16 3.25 -6.67
CA PHE A 33 -5.36 4.63 -6.23
C PHE A 33 -6.33 5.44 -7.11
N SER A 34 -6.61 4.98 -8.33
CA SER A 34 -7.61 5.60 -9.21
C SER A 34 -9.04 5.28 -8.77
N TYR A 35 -9.25 4.20 -8.00
CA TYR A 35 -10.58 3.74 -7.60
C TYR A 35 -11.08 4.38 -6.30
N VAL A 36 -10.18 4.99 -5.52
CA VAL A 36 -10.54 5.64 -4.24
C VAL A 36 -10.98 7.09 -4.39
N LEU A 37 -11.01 7.62 -5.62
CA LEU A 37 -11.55 8.95 -5.97
C LEU A 37 -11.09 10.06 -5.01
N GLU A 38 -12.03 10.62 -4.22
CA GLU A 38 -11.79 11.69 -3.25
C GLU A 38 -10.85 11.28 -2.11
N ASN A 39 -10.76 9.97 -1.81
CA ASN A 39 -9.90 9.42 -0.77
C ASN A 39 -8.49 9.07 -1.25
N ARG A 40 -8.10 9.47 -2.46
CA ARG A 40 -6.76 9.18 -3.01
C ARG A 40 -5.63 9.62 -2.08
N ASP A 41 -5.74 10.79 -1.49
CA ASP A 41 -4.71 11.31 -0.57
C ASP A 41 -4.69 10.57 0.77
N VAL A 42 -5.83 10.04 1.20
CA VAL A 42 -5.91 9.17 2.39
C VAL A 42 -5.19 7.86 2.10
N ALA A 43 -5.53 7.19 1.00
CA ALA A 43 -4.92 5.94 0.59
C ALA A 43 -3.40 6.06 0.37
N LEU A 44 -2.94 7.16 -0.24
CA LEU A 44 -1.51 7.43 -0.41
C LEU A 44 -0.80 7.65 0.93
N ARG A 45 -1.40 8.38 1.87
CA ARG A 45 -0.82 8.59 3.20
C ARG A 45 -0.71 7.29 3.99
N GLU A 46 -1.76 6.49 3.99
CA GLU A 46 -1.74 5.16 4.64
C GLU A 46 -0.70 4.25 3.99
N SER A 47 -0.63 4.23 2.66
CA SER A 47 0.39 3.49 1.93
C SER A 47 1.80 3.94 2.29
N LEU A 48 2.09 5.25 2.29
CA LEU A 48 3.42 5.77 2.65
C LEU A 48 3.76 5.52 4.12
N ARG A 49 2.78 5.51 5.03
CA ARG A 49 2.98 5.23 6.46
C ARG A 49 3.52 3.82 6.69
N VAL A 50 2.97 2.81 6.01
CA VAL A 50 3.32 1.41 6.27
C VAL A 50 4.65 0.99 5.64
N ILE A 51 5.23 1.79 4.74
CA ILE A 51 6.53 1.51 4.12
C ILE A 51 7.63 2.30 4.83
N LYS A 52 8.85 1.74 4.88
CA LYS A 52 10.01 2.39 5.51
C LYS A 52 10.38 3.70 4.79
N PRO A 53 11.02 4.68 5.46
CA PRO A 53 11.47 5.90 4.80
C PRO A 53 12.43 5.62 3.62
N ASN A 54 12.41 6.50 2.60
CA ASN A 54 13.29 6.47 1.41
C ASN A 54 13.11 5.27 0.46
N VAL A 55 11.96 4.59 0.54
CA VAL A 55 11.60 3.50 -0.37
C VAL A 55 10.74 4.01 -1.54
N ILE A 56 10.72 3.22 -2.61
CA ILE A 56 9.92 3.52 -3.81
C ILE A 56 8.58 2.80 -3.70
N LEU A 57 7.49 3.56 -3.84
CA LEU A 57 6.16 3.05 -4.14
C LEU A 57 6.02 2.92 -5.65
N THR A 58 5.77 1.71 -6.14
CA THR A 58 5.63 1.46 -7.59
C THR A 58 4.17 1.22 -7.92
N GLN A 59 3.59 2.12 -8.71
CA GLN A 59 2.28 1.91 -9.32
C GLN A 59 2.46 1.41 -10.75
N LEU A 60 1.90 0.24 -11.04
CA LEU A 60 1.89 -0.37 -12.37
C LEU A 60 0.47 -0.22 -12.94
N THR A 61 0.36 0.56 -14.01
CA THR A 61 -0.89 0.77 -14.78
C THR A 61 -0.99 -0.19 -15.94
#